data_AF-A0A7J9MG13-F1
#
_entry.id   AF-A0A7J9MG13-F1
#
_cell.length_a   1.000
_cell.length_b   1.000
_cell.length_c   1.000
_cell.angle_alpha   90.00
_cell.angle_beta   90.00
_cell.angle_gamma   90.00
#
_symmetry.space_group_name_H-M   'P 1'
#
loop_
_entity.id
_entity.type
_entity.pdbx_description
1 polymer ?
#
loop_
_entity_poly.entity_id
_entity_poly.type
_entity_poly.pdbx_seq_one_letter_code
_entity_poly.pdbx_strand_id
1 'polypeptide(L)'
;MIPTFTVQLKNELRLKKLVSTSTTIGTMFSPVLISSGKCREKKMQQTIPQPKIEDSEEVTYEVTTAAVKRSVHLFSALQSTHGHWPAENSGPMYYIPPLVMSLYITGHLNTIFSREHRKEILRYIYCHQ
;
A
#
# COMPACT_ATOMS: atom_id res chain seq x y z
N MET A 1 -17.30 7.42 -40.32
CA MET A 1 -17.73 8.11 -39.09
C MET A 1 -17.71 7.10 -37.94
N ILE A 2 -16.52 6.72 -37.47
CA ILE A 2 -16.30 5.67 -36.43
C ILE A 2 -15.23 6.04 -35.36
N PRO A 3 -14.35 7.07 -35.49
CA PRO A 3 -13.20 7.20 -34.57
C PRO A 3 -13.56 7.73 -33.19
N THR A 4 -14.73 8.36 -33.00
CA THR A 4 -15.12 8.97 -31.72
C THR A 4 -15.55 7.93 -30.69
N PHE A 5 -16.20 6.84 -31.12
CA PHE A 5 -16.76 5.83 -30.21
C PHE A 5 -15.68 4.94 -29.59
N THR A 6 -14.64 4.61 -30.36
CA THR A 6 -13.52 3.77 -29.90
C THR A 6 -12.61 4.51 -28.91
N VAL A 7 -12.46 5.84 -29.07
CA VAL A 7 -11.74 6.70 -28.12
C VAL A 7 -12.50 6.80 -26.80
N GLN A 8 -13.82 6.98 -26.85
CA GLN A 8 -14.69 7.05 -25.67
C GLN A 8 -14.60 5.76 -24.84
N LEU A 9 -14.74 4.60 -25.50
CA LEU A 9 -14.69 3.29 -24.85
C LEU A 9 -13.33 2.99 -24.20
N LYS A 10 -12.24 3.42 -24.84
CA LYS A 10 -10.88 3.26 -24.31
C LYS A 10 -10.62 4.14 -23.09
N ASN A 11 -11.24 5.32 -23.04
CA ASN A 11 -11.18 6.21 -21.87
C ASN A 11 -12.00 5.65 -20.70
N GLU A 12 -13.21 5.18 -20.95
CA GLU A 12 -14.06 4.49 -19.95
C GLU A 12 -13.36 3.26 -19.35
N LEU A 13 -12.79 2.39 -20.19
CA LEU A 13 -12.02 1.22 -19.71
C LEU A 13 -10.77 1.62 -18.92
N ARG A 14 -10.11 2.73 -19.27
CA ARG A 14 -8.98 3.26 -18.49
C ARG A 14 -9.44 3.80 -17.15
N LEU A 15 -10.57 4.51 -17.09
CA LEU A 15 -11.13 5.05 -15.86
C LEU A 15 -11.60 3.94 -14.93
N LYS A 16 -12.32 2.93 -15.44
CA LYS A 16 -12.71 1.74 -14.68
C LYS A 16 -11.48 1.00 -14.12
N LYS A 17 -10.42 0.84 -14.91
CA LYS A 17 -9.14 0.30 -14.42
C LYS A 17 -8.52 1.17 -13.34
N LEU A 18 -8.51 2.49 -13.49
CA LEU A 18 -7.84 3.42 -12.56
C LEU A 18 -8.58 3.50 -11.21
N VAL A 19 -9.90 3.49 -11.24
CA VAL A 19 -10.77 3.43 -10.04
C VAL A 19 -10.67 2.05 -9.39
N SER A 20 -10.73 0.96 -10.17
CA SER A 20 -10.51 -0.40 -9.66
C SER A 20 -9.13 -0.54 -9.03
N THR A 21 -8.06 -0.01 -9.64
CA THR A 21 -6.71 -0.01 -9.05
C THR A 21 -6.61 0.90 -7.84
N SER A 22 -7.36 2.00 -7.74
CA SER A 22 -7.41 2.84 -6.53
C SER A 22 -8.06 2.09 -5.36
N THR A 23 -9.19 1.41 -5.62
CA THR A 23 -9.86 0.52 -4.67
C THR A 23 -8.99 -0.68 -4.32
N THR A 24 -8.25 -1.23 -5.29
CA THR A 24 -7.36 -2.37 -5.11
C THR A 24 -6.08 -1.97 -4.37
N ILE A 25 -5.50 -0.79 -4.61
CA ILE A 25 -4.36 -0.26 -3.84
C ILE A 25 -4.78 -0.03 -2.39
N GLY A 26 -6.00 0.50 -2.18
CA GLY A 26 -6.60 0.62 -0.85
C GLY A 26 -6.83 -0.72 -0.13
N THR A 27 -6.81 -1.85 -0.84
CA THR A 27 -7.00 -3.21 -0.27
C THR A 27 -5.74 -4.11 -0.37
N MET A 28 -4.79 -3.79 -1.26
CA MET A 28 -3.48 -4.44 -1.44
C MET A 28 -2.47 -3.99 -0.37
N PHE A 29 -2.66 -2.80 0.22
CA PHE A 29 -2.22 -2.60 1.59
C PHE A 29 -3.09 -3.51 2.45
N SER A 30 -2.60 -4.74 2.64
CA SER A 30 -3.21 -5.84 3.37
C SER A 30 -4.13 -5.34 4.52
N PRO A 31 -5.30 -5.94 4.78
CA PRO A 31 -6.13 -5.57 5.93
C PRO A 31 -5.36 -5.63 7.27
N VAL A 32 -4.21 -6.35 7.30
CA VAL A 32 -3.25 -6.31 8.40
C VAL A 32 -2.62 -4.92 8.61
N LEU A 33 -2.30 -4.15 7.57
CA LEU A 33 -1.71 -2.80 7.67
C LEU A 33 -2.75 -1.72 8.00
N ILE A 34 -4.01 -1.92 7.61
CA ILE A 34 -5.11 -0.98 7.93
C ILE A 34 -5.67 -1.25 9.34
N SER A 35 -5.78 -2.52 9.77
CA SER A 35 -6.24 -2.87 11.13
C SER A 35 -5.12 -2.84 12.18
N SER A 36 -3.87 -3.16 11.81
CA SER A 36 -2.72 -2.97 12.69
C SER A 36 -2.17 -1.58 12.45
N GLY A 37 -2.67 -0.59 13.20
CA GLY A 37 -2.26 0.82 13.12
C GLY A 37 -0.74 1.03 13.18
N LYS A 38 -0.07 0.91 12.04
CA LYS A 38 1.38 1.09 11.89
C LYS A 38 1.75 2.26 10.98
N CYS A 39 0.81 3.19 10.79
CA CYS A 39 1.10 4.61 10.64
C CYS A 39 0.49 5.35 11.84
N ARG A 40 1.03 5.08 13.04
CA ARG A 40 0.54 5.65 14.30
C ARG A 40 0.76 7.17 14.42
N GLU A 41 1.61 7.76 13.57
CA GLU A 41 2.02 9.16 13.72
C GLU A 41 0.97 10.18 13.26
N LYS A 42 0.15 9.86 12.26
CA LYS A 42 -0.87 10.78 11.75
C LYS A 42 -2.24 10.16 11.95
N LYS A 43 -2.96 10.59 12.99
CA LYS A 43 -4.38 10.24 13.24
C LYS A 43 -5.27 10.84 12.14
N MET A 44 -5.07 10.46 10.89
CA MET A 44 -5.88 10.97 9.80
C MET A 44 -7.23 10.26 9.78
N GLN A 45 -8.28 11.04 9.99
CA GLN A 45 -9.65 10.59 9.81
C GLN A 45 -10.06 10.82 8.36
N GLN A 46 -10.52 9.77 7.69
CA GLN A 46 -10.97 9.85 6.31
C GLN A 46 -12.37 10.48 6.26
N THR A 47 -12.46 11.77 5.95
CA THR A 47 -13.74 12.49 5.90
C THR A 47 -14.51 12.28 4.60
N ILE A 48 -13.83 11.91 3.50
CA ILE A 48 -14.47 11.70 2.20
C ILE A 48 -15.10 10.29 2.16
N PRO A 49 -16.42 10.17 1.89
CA PRO A 49 -17.11 8.89 1.85
C PRO A 49 -16.55 7.98 0.76
N GLN A 50 -16.69 6.67 0.96
CA GLN A 50 -16.29 5.70 -0.07
C GLN A 50 -17.28 5.75 -1.23
N PRO A 51 -16.85 6.03 -2.47
CA PRO A 51 -17.71 5.82 -3.62
C PRO A 51 -17.98 4.32 -3.78
N LYS A 52 -19.25 3.91 -3.72
CA LYS A 52 -19.67 2.55 -4.09
C LYS A 52 -20.01 2.57 -5.57
N ILE A 53 -19.42 1.65 -6.32
CA ILE A 53 -19.66 1.51 -7.76
C ILE A 53 -20.03 0.05 -7.96
N GLU A 54 -21.23 -0.22 -8.45
CA GLU A 54 -21.60 -1.56 -8.89
C GLU A 54 -21.02 -1.83 -10.29
N ASP A 55 -20.69 -3.10 -10.59
CA ASP A 55 -19.98 -3.49 -11.81
C ASP A 55 -20.71 -3.07 -13.12
N SER A 56 -22.01 -2.77 -13.03
CA SER A 56 -22.87 -2.38 -14.15
C SER A 56 -23.07 -0.86 -14.32
N GLU A 57 -22.63 -0.03 -13.38
CA GLU A 57 -22.84 1.43 -13.46
C GLU A 57 -21.78 2.14 -14.31
N GLU A 58 -22.19 3.19 -15.04
CA GLU A 58 -21.26 4.09 -15.73
C GLU A 58 -20.52 4.96 -14.70
N VAL A 59 -19.19 5.01 -14.82
CA VAL A 59 -18.35 5.74 -13.88
C VAL A 59 -18.48 7.23 -14.18
N THR A 60 -19.24 7.94 -13.36
CA THR A 60 -19.42 9.38 -13.52
C THR A 60 -18.16 10.16 -13.12
N TYR A 61 -18.02 11.36 -13.68
CA TYR A 61 -16.90 12.27 -13.38
C TYR A 61 -16.82 12.61 -11.88
N GLU A 62 -17.96 12.75 -11.21
CA GLU A 62 -18.05 13.09 -9.79
C GLU A 62 -17.53 11.96 -8.90
N VAL A 63 -17.93 10.71 -9.21
CA VAL A 63 -17.46 9.50 -8.53
C VAL A 63 -15.94 9.36 -8.69
N THR A 64 -15.43 9.57 -9.90
CA THR A 64 -13.98 9.55 -10.17
C THR A 64 -13.24 10.63 -9.37
N THR A 65 -13.77 11.85 -9.37
CA THR A 65 -13.17 12.99 -8.65
C THR A 65 -13.16 12.74 -7.14
N ALA A 66 -14.24 12.20 -6.59
CA ALA A 66 -14.31 11.82 -5.18
C ALA A 66 -13.29 10.73 -4.82
N ALA A 67 -13.16 9.70 -5.66
CA ALA A 67 -12.19 8.62 -5.48
C ALA A 67 -10.74 9.13 -5.50
N VAL A 68 -10.39 9.99 -6.47
CA VAL A 68 -9.05 10.57 -6.59
C VAL A 68 -8.72 11.49 -5.41
N LYS A 69 -9.65 12.37 -5.01
CA LYS A 69 -9.46 13.22 -3.83
C LYS A 69 -9.20 12.36 -2.58
N ARG A 70 -9.99 11.29 -2.41
CA ARG A 70 -9.82 10.34 -1.31
C ARG A 70 -8.47 9.64 -1.33
N SER A 71 -8.00 9.17 -2.48
CA SER A 71 -6.68 8.52 -2.59
C SER A 71 -5.52 9.49 -2.35
N VAL A 72 -5.62 10.73 -2.85
CA VAL A 72 -4.60 11.76 -2.62
C VAL A 72 -4.52 12.12 -1.13
N HIS A 73 -5.66 12.29 -0.46
CA HIS A 73 -5.70 12.50 0.98
C HIS A 73 -4.99 11.35 1.73
N LEU A 74 -5.34 10.09 1.42
CA LEU A 74 -4.71 8.92 2.01
C LEU A 74 -3.19 8.92 1.79
N PHE A 75 -2.76 9.09 0.55
CA PHE A 75 -1.35 9.04 0.20
C PHE A 75 -0.57 10.17 0.87
N SER A 76 -1.13 11.38 0.96
CA SER A 76 -0.50 12.50 1.66
C SER A 76 -0.26 12.22 3.15
N ALA A 77 -1.15 11.50 3.84
CA ALA A 77 -0.89 11.14 5.24
C ALA A 77 0.17 10.07 5.44
N LEU A 78 0.44 9.23 4.43
CA LEU A 78 1.56 8.29 4.49
C LEU A 78 2.91 8.98 4.39
N GLN A 79 2.96 10.24 3.97
CA GLN A 79 4.19 11.01 3.86
C GLN A 79 4.85 11.19 5.23
N SER A 80 6.15 10.93 5.33
CA SER A 80 6.96 11.20 6.52
C SER A 80 7.05 12.71 6.82
N THR A 81 7.54 13.04 8.01
CA THR A 81 7.88 14.42 8.40
C THR A 81 8.92 15.07 7.49
N HIS A 82 9.77 14.27 6.84
CA HIS A 82 10.80 14.72 5.90
C HIS A 82 10.33 14.80 4.44
N GLY A 83 9.04 14.53 4.18
CA GLY A 83 8.47 14.64 2.84
C GLY A 83 8.65 13.40 1.95
N HIS A 84 9.38 12.37 2.40
CA HIS A 84 9.48 11.10 1.68
C HIS A 84 8.32 10.16 2.02
N TRP A 85 8.01 9.22 1.13
CA TRP A 85 7.06 8.14 1.41
C TRP A 85 7.82 6.86 1.79
N PRO A 86 7.69 6.39 3.04
CA PRO A 86 8.27 5.11 3.42
C PRO A 86 7.56 4.00 2.65
N ALA A 87 8.33 3.20 1.93
CA ALA A 87 7.84 2.01 1.26
C ALA A 87 8.54 0.79 1.86
N GLU A 88 7.78 -0.29 2.00
CA GLU A 88 8.38 -1.59 2.25
C GLU A 88 9.08 -2.03 0.97
N ASN A 89 10.42 -2.02 0.98
CA ASN A 89 11.21 -2.61 -0.09
C ASN A 89 11.54 -4.06 0.29
N SER A 90 10.52 -4.91 0.25
CA SER A 90 10.65 -6.34 0.48
C SER A 90 10.79 -7.07 -0.86
N GLY A 91 11.72 -8.03 -0.89
CA GLY A 91 11.95 -8.91 -2.04
C GLY A 91 12.18 -10.35 -1.55
N PRO A 92 12.82 -11.20 -2.36
CA PRO A 92 13.31 -12.50 -1.88
C PRO A 92 14.12 -12.31 -0.60
N MET A 93 14.09 -13.27 0.31
CA MET A 93 14.84 -13.28 1.59
C MET A 93 16.37 -13.36 1.37
N TYR A 94 16.95 -12.47 0.58
CA TYR A 94 18.36 -12.43 0.27
C TYR A 94 19.16 -11.69 1.35
N TYR A 95 18.60 -10.66 1.98
CA TYR A 95 19.36 -9.79 2.88
C TYR A 95 19.40 -10.27 4.33
N ILE A 96 18.29 -10.80 4.84
CA ILE A 96 18.14 -11.13 6.25
C ILE A 96 19.00 -12.34 6.67
N PRO A 97 19.01 -13.48 5.95
CA PRO A 97 19.81 -14.63 6.38
C PRO A 97 21.32 -14.36 6.44
N PRO A 98 21.97 -13.76 5.42
CA PRO A 98 23.39 -13.42 5.51
C PRO A 98 23.72 -12.43 6.63
N LEU A 99 22.83 -11.46 6.89
CA LEU A 99 23.01 -10.48 7.96
C LEU A 99 22.95 -11.15 9.34
N VAL A 100 21.98 -12.05 9.57
CA VAL A 100 21.86 -12.81 10.82
C VAL A 100 23.11 -13.66 11.05
N MET A 101 23.60 -14.35 10.02
CA MET A 101 24.83 -15.15 10.12
C MET A 101 26.05 -14.30 10.46
N SER A 102 26.22 -13.15 9.78
CA SER A 102 27.35 -12.25 10.00
C SER A 102 27.36 -11.67 11.43
N LEU A 103 26.20 -11.24 11.93
CA LEU A 103 26.05 -10.73 13.29
C LEU A 103 26.24 -11.80 14.36
N TYR A 104 25.85 -13.04 14.06
CA TYR A 104 26.12 -14.18 14.93
C TYR A 104 27.63 -14.46 15.03
N ILE A 105 28.32 -14.57 13.90
CA ILE A 105 29.77 -14.83 13.85
C ILE A 105 30.56 -13.73 14.55
N THR A 106 30.18 -12.47 14.35
CA THR A 106 30.86 -11.33 14.98
C THR A 106 30.46 -11.11 16.45
N GLY A 107 29.51 -11.86 17.00
CA GLY A 107 29.05 -11.72 18.40
C GLY A 107 28.14 -10.50 18.67
N HIS A 108 27.68 -9.80 17.63
CA HIS A 108 26.86 -8.58 17.74
C HIS A 108 25.35 -8.82 17.55
N LEU A 109 24.93 -10.08 17.46
CA LEU A 109 23.53 -10.43 17.20
C LEU A 109 22.57 -9.81 18.23
N ASN A 110 22.89 -9.94 19.53
CA ASN A 110 22.00 -9.49 20.60
C ASN A 110 22.11 -7.99 20.89
N THR A 111 23.16 -7.32 20.40
CA THR A 111 23.34 -5.87 20.56
C THR A 111 22.63 -5.11 19.44
N ILE A 112 22.69 -5.62 18.20
CA ILE A 112 22.02 -5.00 17.05
C ILE A 112 20.54 -5.41 16.97
N PHE A 113 20.22 -6.68 17.19
CA PHE A 113 18.83 -7.14 17.20
C PHE A 113 18.28 -7.29 18.62
N SER A 114 17.37 -6.38 18.95
CA SER A 114 16.52 -6.50 20.12
C SER A 114 15.72 -7.81 20.08
N ARG A 115 15.08 -8.15 21.21
CA ARG A 115 14.23 -9.33 21.30
C ARG A 115 13.06 -9.25 20.32
N GLU A 116 12.53 -8.05 20.11
CA GLU A 116 11.42 -7.74 19.23
C GLU A 116 11.84 -7.88 17.76
N HIS A 117 13.03 -7.40 17.38
CA HIS A 117 13.60 -7.62 16.04
C HIS A 117 13.72 -9.11 15.72
N ARG A 118 14.30 -9.90 16.64
CA ARG A 118 14.46 -11.36 16.45
C ARG A 118 13.12 -12.08 16.30
N LYS A 119 12.13 -11.73 17.12
CA LYS A 119 10.78 -12.30 17.03
C LYS A 119 10.14 -12.00 15.67
N GLU A 120 10.28 -10.77 15.19
CA GLU A 120 9.71 -10.36 13.90
C GLU A 120 10.43 -10.97 12.71
N ILE A 121 11.77 -11.09 12.77
CA ILE A 121 12.58 -11.79 11.76
C ILE A 121 12.12 -13.25 11.64
N LEU A 122 11.94 -13.95 12.77
CA LEU A 122 11.45 -15.33 12.77
C LEU A 122 10.03 -15.44 12.21
N ARG A 123 9.12 -14.53 12.60
CA ARG A 123 7.77 -14.46 12.05
C ARG A 123 7.80 -14.27 10.53
N TYR A 124 8.63 -13.34 10.05
CA TYR A 124 8.75 -13.05 8.62
C TYR A 124 9.26 -14.27 7.84
N ILE A 125 10.32 -14.93 8.33
CA ILE A 125 10.86 -16.14 7.71
C ILE A 125 9.79 -17.24 7.64
N TYR A 126 9.08 -17.48 8.74
CA TYR A 126 8.03 -18.51 8.78
C TYR A 126 6.88 -18.24 7.79
N CYS A 127 6.47 -16.98 7.65
CA CYS A 127 5.38 -16.62 6.72
C CYS A 127 5.75 -16.71 5.24
N HIS A 128 7.04 -16.79 4.90
CA HIS A 128 7.54 -16.76 3.52
C HIS A 128 8.34 -18.02 3.14
N GLN A 129 8.22 -19.09 3.93
CA GLN A 129 8.61 -20.46 3.55
C GLN A 129 7.46 -21.12 2.80
#